data_AF-A0A172TPT5-F1
#
_entry.id   AF-A0A172TPT5-F1
#
_cell.length_a   1.000
_cell.length_b   1.000
_cell.length_c   1.000
_cell.angle_alpha   90.00
_cell.angle_beta   90.00
_cell.angle_gamma   90.00
#
_symmetry.space_group_name_H-M   'P 1'
#
loop_
_entity.id
_entity.type
_entity.pdbx_description
1 polymer ?
#
loop_
_entity_poly.entity_id
_entity_poly.type
_entity_poly.pdbx_seq_one_letter_code
_entity_poly.pdbx_strand_id
1 'polypeptide(L)'
;MNGPQHTQHPNQVNSPQKPIDQPAYVGQMASVHSPIIPILGVPQPNVYVTDLDPVFVQHMSRHQGQPFAVMTTVGRIEGILAGVAVDHIQINLDDRSVHIRIAQIVYFEGPLASYR
;
A
#
# COMPACT_ATOMS: atom_id res chain seq x y z
N MET A 1 -46.65 -4.42 -22.00
CA MET A 1 -45.85 -3.29 -21.47
C MET A 1 -45.32 -3.74 -20.12
N ASN A 2 -44.04 -4.13 -20.05
CA ASN A 2 -43.39 -4.54 -18.80
C ASN A 2 -42.57 -3.35 -18.27
N GLY A 3 -42.93 -2.84 -17.10
CA GLY A 3 -42.17 -1.78 -16.42
C GLY A 3 -40.85 -2.31 -15.84
N PRO A 4 -39.85 -1.45 -15.62
CA PRO A 4 -38.55 -1.86 -15.11
C PRO A 4 -38.63 -2.21 -13.62
N GLN A 5 -38.13 -3.40 -13.26
CA GLN A 5 -37.93 -3.82 -11.89
C GLN A 5 -36.70 -3.10 -11.32
N HIS A 6 -36.90 -2.29 -10.29
CA HIS A 6 -35.81 -1.76 -9.46
C HIS A 6 -35.15 -2.91 -8.70
N THR A 7 -33.93 -3.26 -9.09
CA THR A 7 -33.03 -4.12 -8.30
C THR A 7 -32.60 -3.36 -7.04
N GLN A 8 -33.10 -3.76 -5.88
CA GLN A 8 -32.58 -3.28 -4.59
C GLN A 8 -31.19 -3.87 -4.37
N HIS A 9 -30.18 -3.00 -4.27
CA HIS A 9 -28.86 -3.40 -3.79
C HIS A 9 -28.98 -3.82 -2.32
N PRO A 10 -28.35 -4.92 -1.89
CA PRO A 10 -28.38 -5.32 -0.48
C PRO A 10 -27.75 -4.21 0.38
N ASN A 11 -28.48 -3.80 1.43
CA ASN A 11 -27.96 -2.94 2.49
C ASN A 11 -26.61 -3.50 2.98
N GLN A 12 -25.52 -2.80 2.70
CA GLN A 12 -24.24 -3.05 3.37
C GLN A 12 -24.47 -2.88 4.87
N VAL A 13 -24.46 -3.99 5.59
CA VAL A 13 -24.44 -3.99 7.05
C VAL A 13 -23.12 -3.34 7.44
N ASN A 14 -23.17 -2.11 7.95
CA ASN A 14 -22.02 -1.46 8.57
C ASN A 14 -21.62 -2.28 9.80
N SER A 15 -20.66 -3.20 9.62
CA SER A 15 -20.02 -3.87 10.74
C SER A 15 -19.42 -2.81 11.67
N PRO A 16 -19.65 -2.88 12.98
CA PRO A 16 -19.07 -1.93 13.92
C PRO A 16 -17.54 -2.00 13.81
N GLN A 17 -16.92 -0.88 13.41
CA GLN A 17 -15.47 -0.77 13.34
C GLN A 17 -14.88 -0.90 14.75
N LYS A 18 -13.76 -1.63 14.87
CA LYS A 18 -13.02 -1.70 16.13
C LYS A 18 -12.53 -0.28 16.49
N PRO A 19 -12.57 0.13 17.77
CA PRO A 19 -12.04 1.43 18.19
C PRO A 19 -10.59 1.63 17.75
N ILE A 20 -10.21 2.87 17.43
CA ILE A 20 -8.79 3.21 17.21
C ILE A 20 -8.12 3.29 18.57
N ASP A 21 -6.98 2.62 18.66
CA ASP A 21 -6.02 2.74 19.76
C ASP A 21 -5.21 4.03 19.58
N GLN A 22 -5.40 5.01 20.47
CA GLN A 22 -4.65 6.27 20.45
C GLN A 22 -4.06 6.58 21.83
N PRO A 23 -2.93 7.32 21.91
CA PRO A 23 -2.39 7.77 23.19
C PRO A 23 -3.40 8.67 23.92
N ALA A 24 -3.60 8.44 25.22
CA ALA A 24 -4.38 9.36 26.04
C ALA A 24 -3.74 10.76 26.06
N TYR A 25 -4.49 11.81 25.69
CA TYR A 25 -4.03 13.18 25.78
C TYR A 25 -4.26 13.74 27.20
N VAL A 26 -3.25 14.39 27.78
CA VAL A 26 -3.39 15.16 29.02
C VAL A 26 -3.13 16.62 28.68
N GLY A 27 -4.15 17.48 28.79
CA GLY A 27 -3.99 18.91 28.48
C GLY A 27 -3.64 19.21 27.01
N GLN A 28 -4.25 18.49 26.06
CA GLN A 28 -3.99 18.61 24.61
C GLN A 28 -2.58 18.21 24.14
N MET A 29 -1.75 17.62 25.01
CA MET A 29 -0.46 17.06 24.63
C MET A 29 -0.43 15.55 24.84
N ALA A 30 0.18 14.83 23.90
CA ALA A 30 0.48 13.41 24.07
C ALA A 30 1.61 13.30 25.11
N SER A 31 1.34 12.67 26.27
CA SER A 31 2.37 12.46 27.29
C SER A 31 3.30 11.33 26.87
N VAL A 32 4.58 11.45 27.21
CA VAL A 32 5.67 10.52 26.86
C VAL A 32 5.39 9.08 27.33
N HIS A 33 4.48 8.90 28.30
CA HIS A 33 4.05 7.61 28.83
C HIS A 33 2.52 7.47 28.93
N SER A 34 1.78 8.03 27.96
CA SER A 34 0.32 7.87 27.94
C SER A 34 -0.10 6.42 27.63
N PRO A 35 -1.07 5.86 28.37
CA PRO A 35 -1.68 4.60 27.97
C PRO A 35 -2.38 4.76 26.61
N ILE A 36 -2.27 3.72 25.78
CA ILE A 36 -3.05 3.59 24.56
C ILE A 36 -4.47 3.20 24.98
N ILE A 37 -5.45 4.02 24.63
CA ILE A 37 -6.85 3.78 24.96
C ILE A 37 -7.69 3.68 23.68
N PRO A 38 -8.67 2.75 23.64
CA PRO A 38 -9.65 2.71 22.56
C PRO A 38 -10.59 3.91 22.71
N ILE A 39 -10.65 4.79 21.71
CA ILE A 39 -11.61 5.90 21.71
C ILE A 39 -12.85 5.49 20.91
N LEU A 40 -13.97 5.36 21.61
CA LEU A 40 -15.28 5.14 21.00
C LEU A 40 -15.70 6.39 20.22
N GLY A 41 -16.10 6.21 18.95
CA GLY A 41 -16.71 7.27 18.15
C GLY A 41 -15.75 8.15 17.35
N VAL A 42 -14.45 7.85 17.29
CA VAL A 42 -13.57 8.42 16.26
C VAL A 42 -13.87 7.70 14.94
N PRO A 43 -14.39 8.39 13.91
CA PRO A 43 -14.57 7.76 12.60
C PRO A 43 -13.21 7.28 12.10
N GLN A 44 -13.06 5.97 11.88
CA GLN A 44 -11.89 5.50 11.15
C GLN A 44 -12.02 6.00 9.71
N PRO A 45 -10.92 6.45 9.07
CA PRO A 45 -10.90 6.55 7.62
C PRO A 45 -11.32 5.20 7.06
N ASN A 46 -12.51 5.14 6.47
CA ASN A 46 -13.01 3.96 5.78
C ASN A 46 -12.49 3.89 4.33
N VAL A 47 -11.75 4.92 3.91
CA VAL A 47 -11.14 5.04 2.60
C VAL A 47 -9.69 5.47 2.77
N TYR A 48 -8.78 4.65 2.24
CA TYR A 48 -7.38 4.99 2.04
C TYR A 48 -7.20 5.20 0.53
N VAL A 49 -6.86 6.43 0.13
CA VAL A 49 -6.59 6.77 -1.27
C VAL A 49 -5.09 6.93 -1.43
N THR A 50 -4.52 6.35 -2.48
CA THR A 50 -3.15 6.62 -2.91
C THR A 50 -3.16 6.92 -4.40
N ASP A 51 -2.34 7.87 -4.81
CA ASP A 51 -2.04 8.05 -6.22
C ASP A 51 -1.17 6.87 -6.67
N LEU A 52 -1.56 6.24 -7.77
CA LEU A 52 -0.90 5.07 -8.33
C LEU A 52 -0.62 5.33 -9.80
N ASP A 53 0.56 4.89 -10.25
CA ASP A 53 0.85 4.70 -11.66
C ASP A 53 0.56 3.23 -12.03
N PRO A 54 -0.70 2.86 -12.35
CA PRO A 54 -1.12 1.46 -12.42
C PRO A 54 -0.33 0.66 -13.46
N VAL A 55 0.00 1.28 -14.59
CA VAL A 55 0.81 0.64 -15.63
C VAL A 55 2.24 0.45 -15.15
N PHE A 56 2.83 1.41 -14.44
CA PHE A 56 4.19 1.28 -13.90
C PHE A 56 4.27 0.11 -12.92
N VAL A 57 3.34 0.03 -11.97
CA VAL A 57 3.24 -1.08 -11.01
C VAL A 57 3.00 -2.41 -11.73
N GLN A 58 2.07 -2.46 -12.68
CA GLN A 58 1.79 -3.66 -13.46
C GLN A 58 3.03 -4.17 -14.21
N HIS A 59 3.83 -3.28 -14.81
CA HIS A 59 5.05 -3.68 -15.50
C HIS A 59 6.11 -4.20 -14.54
N MET A 60 6.28 -3.59 -13.36
CA MET A 60 7.18 -4.14 -12.33
C MET A 60 6.75 -5.51 -11.85
N SER A 61 5.46 -5.75 -11.59
CA SER A 61 4.95 -7.05 -11.11
C SER A 61 5.29 -8.21 -12.05
N ARG A 62 5.48 -7.97 -13.35
CA ARG A 62 5.88 -9.01 -14.32
C ARG A 62 7.30 -9.52 -14.12
N HIS A 63 8.15 -8.78 -13.41
CA HIS A 63 9.52 -9.14 -13.11
C HIS A 63 9.69 -9.78 -11.72
N GLN A 64 8.60 -10.07 -11.01
CA GLN A 64 8.68 -10.68 -9.70
C GLN A 64 9.38 -12.05 -9.76
N GLY A 65 10.33 -12.27 -8.85
CA GLY A 65 11.20 -13.43 -8.79
C GLY A 65 12.40 -13.39 -9.74
N GLN A 66 12.59 -12.31 -10.51
CA GLN A 66 13.67 -12.19 -11.48
C GLN A 66 14.77 -11.22 -11.00
N PRO A 67 15.98 -11.28 -11.58
CA PRO A 67 16.97 -10.22 -11.45
C PRO A 67 16.36 -8.89 -11.88
N PHE A 68 16.57 -7.88 -11.06
CA PHE A 68 15.91 -6.59 -11.21
C PHE A 68 16.82 -5.49 -10.71
N ALA A 69 16.79 -4.36 -11.41
CA ALA A 69 17.51 -3.17 -10.98
C ALA A 69 16.56 -1.98 -10.97
N VAL A 70 16.69 -1.13 -9.96
CA VAL A 70 15.96 0.12 -9.87
C VAL A 70 16.92 1.27 -9.71
N MET A 71 16.67 2.35 -10.44
CA MET A 71 17.29 3.64 -10.19
C MET A 71 16.35 4.44 -9.31
N THR A 72 16.78 4.71 -8.08
CA THR A 72 16.08 5.62 -7.18
C THR A 72 16.62 7.04 -7.30
N THR A 73 15.94 8.00 -6.68
CA THR A 73 16.43 9.38 -6.56
C THR A 73 17.78 9.52 -5.86
N VAL A 74 18.20 8.50 -5.09
CA VAL A 74 19.44 8.51 -4.30
C VAL A 74 20.51 7.54 -4.82
N GLY A 75 20.19 6.71 -5.82
CA GLY A 75 21.13 5.75 -6.39
C GLY A 75 20.49 4.46 -6.89
N ARG A 76 21.34 3.58 -7.42
CA ARG A 76 20.93 2.31 -8.03
C ARG A 76 20.97 1.15 -7.03
N ILE A 77 19.97 0.29 -7.09
CA ILE A 77 19.88 -0.94 -6.30
C ILE A 77 19.58 -2.10 -7.24
N GLU A 78 20.33 -3.20 -7.09
CA GLU A 78 20.18 -4.42 -7.89
C GLU A 78 19.98 -5.62 -6.97
N GLY A 79 19.15 -6.57 -7.40
CA GLY A 79 18.88 -7.79 -6.66
C GLY A 79 17.73 -8.59 -7.26
N ILE A 80 17.06 -9.41 -6.45
CA ILE A 80 15.87 -10.16 -6.87
C ILE A 80 14.61 -9.40 -6.46
N LEU A 81 13.71 -9.11 -7.39
CA LEU A 81 12.43 -8.48 -7.09
C LEU A 81 11.51 -9.49 -6.38
N ALA A 82 11.49 -9.48 -5.05
CA ALA A 82 10.76 -10.45 -4.26
C ALA A 82 9.25 -10.16 -4.21
N GLY A 83 8.86 -8.89 -4.27
CA GLY A 83 7.46 -8.49 -4.17
C GLY A 83 7.20 -7.08 -4.70
N VAL A 84 5.97 -6.87 -5.16
CA VAL A 84 5.46 -5.57 -5.62
C VAL A 84 4.13 -5.32 -4.92
N ALA A 85 4.08 -4.25 -4.12
CA ALA A 85 2.87 -3.74 -3.48
C ALA A 85 2.43 -2.44 -4.18
N VAL A 86 1.34 -1.84 -3.68
CA VAL A 86 0.76 -0.63 -4.30
C VAL A 86 1.67 0.60 -4.14
N ASP A 87 2.47 0.64 -3.08
CA ASP A 87 3.24 1.82 -2.67
C ASP A 87 4.75 1.55 -2.56
N HIS A 88 5.16 0.28 -2.57
CA HIS A 88 6.57 -0.13 -2.45
C HIS A 88 6.85 -1.43 -3.19
N ILE A 89 8.13 -1.66 -3.46
CA ILE A 89 8.67 -2.95 -3.91
C ILE A 89 9.62 -3.51 -2.86
N GLN A 90 9.84 -4.81 -2.90
CA GLN A 90 10.85 -5.50 -2.10
C GLN A 90 11.92 -6.08 -3.03
N ILE A 91 13.18 -5.67 -2.82
CA ILE A 91 14.35 -6.27 -3.48
C ILE A 91 15.12 -7.07 -2.43
N ASN A 92 15.35 -8.36 -2.69
CA ASN A 92 16.24 -9.18 -1.88
C ASN A 92 17.67 -9.05 -2.42
N LEU A 93 18.58 -8.70 -1.51
CA LEU A 93 20.02 -8.83 -1.67
C LEU A 93 20.49 -10.07 -0.90
N ASP A 94 21.80 -10.36 -0.96
CA ASP A 94 22.37 -11.55 -0.32
C ASP A 94 22.17 -11.61 1.20
N ASP A 95 22.19 -10.45 1.87
CA ASP A 95 22.17 -10.32 3.33
C ASP A 95 20.85 -9.77 3.90
N ARG A 96 20.01 -9.13 3.07
CA ARG A 96 18.81 -8.43 3.53
C ARG A 96 17.77 -8.20 2.44
N SER A 97 16.54 -7.91 2.87
CA SER A 97 15.47 -7.40 2.01
C SER A 97 15.34 -5.88 2.18
N VAL A 98 15.29 -5.15 1.07
CA VAL A 98 15.12 -3.69 1.05
C VAL A 98 13.74 -3.36 0.48
N HIS A 99 12.98 -2.57 1.22
CA HIS A 99 11.70 -2.06 0.78
C HIS A 99 11.90 -0.64 0.23
N ILE A 100 11.51 -0.42 -1.02
CA ILE A 100 11.72 0.84 -1.73
C ILE A 100 10.35 1.41 -2.10
N ARG A 101 10.06 2.64 -1.66
CA ARG A 101 8.85 3.34 -2.06
C ARG A 101 8.84 3.53 -3.58
N ILE A 102 7.74 3.18 -4.24
CA ILE A 102 7.58 3.34 -5.70
C ILE A 102 7.74 4.80 -6.09
N ALA A 103 7.24 5.73 -5.27
CA ALA A 103 7.38 7.17 -5.46
C ALA A 103 8.83 7.69 -5.47
N GLN A 104 9.83 6.86 -5.11
CA GLN A 104 11.25 7.22 -5.14
C GLN A 104 12.01 6.55 -6.29
N ILE A 105 11.32 5.77 -7.13
CA ILE A 105 11.91 5.08 -8.28
C ILE A 105 11.79 5.99 -9.50
N VAL A 106 12.91 6.28 -10.15
CA VAL A 106 12.97 7.04 -11.41
C VAL A 106 12.69 6.12 -12.60
N TYR A 107 13.31 4.94 -12.61
CA TYR A 107 13.07 3.89 -13.60
C TYR A 107 13.53 2.51 -13.07
N PHE A 108 13.14 1.45 -13.76
CA PHE A 108 13.59 0.08 -13.48
C PHE A 108 14.05 -0.65 -14.74
N GLU A 109 14.84 -1.69 -14.54
CA GLU A 109 15.32 -2.62 -15.55
C GLU A 109 15.03 -4.05 -15.10
N GLY A 110 14.60 -4.88 -16.04
CA GLY A 110 14.41 -6.31 -15.84
C GLY A 110 14.73 -7.07 -17.13
N PRO A 111 14.73 -8.41 -17.10
CA PRO A 111 14.87 -9.23 -18.29
C PRO A 111 13.86 -8.82 -19.36
N LEU A 112 14.19 -9.02 -20.63
CA LEU A 112 13.30 -8.68 -21.75
C LEU A 112 11.90 -9.26 -21.52
N ALA A 113 10.94 -8.37 -21.23
CA ALA A 113 9.55 -8.75 -21.11
C ALA A 113 9.02 -9.07 -22.51
N SER A 114 8.65 -10.33 -22.76
CA SER A 114 7.85 -10.65 -23.94
C SER A 114 6.41 -10.23 -23.65
N TYR A 115 5.96 -9.13 -24.26
CA TYR A 115 4.54 -8.78 -24.28
C TYR A 115 3.82 -9.81 -25.18
N ARG A 116 3.14 -10.78 -24.56
CA ARG A 116 2.17 -11.65 -25.23
C ARG A 116 0.78 -11.28 -24.75
#